data_AF-A0A959JVS5-F1
#
_entry.id   AF-A0A959JVS5-F1
#
_cell.length_a   1.000
_cell.length_b   1.000
_cell.length_c   1.000
_cell.angle_alpha   90.00
_cell.angle_beta   90.00
_cell.angle_gamma   90.00
#
_symmetry.space_group_name_H-M   'P 1'
#
loop_
_entity.id
_entity.type
_entity.pdbx_description
1 polymer ?
#
loop_
_entity_poly.entity_id
_entity_poly.type
_entity_poly.pdbx_seq_one_letter_code
_entity_poly.pdbx_strand_id
1 'polypeptide(L)'
;MNTKKRKCIMVLGMHRSGTSAMAGVLEYLGFNLGEDLMPASKFNPKGYFENNQIYHLNEAILRGLGVSWNKTYYLPAAILDRIDRKYIDQANEILANQFYDGEVIVLKDPRFSILSEFWKKILVSQGFDLYFVIMIREPMMVTRSLFQRDSFICEKSSLIWMDYMFKAERLTRNENRIFVNYDNLVENPKDVLINTFENLLFEFEHLRARIESVDDFLSKDLRHHFSDGENHDGRNA
;
A
#
# COMPACT_ATOMS: atom_id res chain seq x y z
N MET A 1 31.14 -12.52 -6.72
CA MET A 1 29.85 -12.83 -7.38
C MET A 1 28.91 -11.68 -7.04
N ASN A 2 28.41 -10.96 -8.03
CA ASN A 2 27.48 -9.84 -7.81
C ASN A 2 26.10 -10.46 -7.51
N THR A 3 25.82 -10.76 -6.24
CA THR A 3 24.51 -11.29 -5.84
C THR A 3 23.48 -10.22 -6.12
N LYS A 4 22.62 -10.43 -7.12
CA LYS A 4 21.51 -9.53 -7.47
C LYS A 4 20.69 -9.32 -6.20
N LYS A 5 20.67 -8.09 -5.68
CA LYS A 5 19.91 -7.77 -4.47
C LYS A 5 18.43 -7.93 -4.75
N ARG A 6 17.70 -8.51 -3.80
CA ARG A 6 16.23 -8.64 -3.87
C ARG A 6 15.63 -7.24 -3.78
N LYS A 7 14.60 -6.93 -4.56
CA LYS A 7 13.93 -5.63 -4.51
C LYS A 7 12.56 -5.78 -3.86
N CYS A 8 12.16 -4.79 -3.06
CA CYS A 8 10.84 -4.73 -2.48
C CYS A 8 10.20 -3.38 -2.79
N ILE A 9 9.06 -3.40 -3.47
CA ILE A 9 8.20 -2.23 -3.66
C ILE A 9 7.16 -2.24 -2.52
N MET A 10 7.23 -1.25 -1.64
CA MET A 10 6.23 -1.05 -0.60
C MET A 10 5.19 -0.04 -1.06
N VAL A 11 3.94 -0.47 -1.18
CA VAL A 11 2.81 0.41 -1.47
C VAL A 11 2.22 0.92 -0.16
N LEU A 12 2.44 2.19 0.12
CA LEU A 12 2.02 2.86 1.34
C LEU A 12 0.87 3.82 1.07
N GLY A 13 0.19 4.21 2.15
CA GLY A 13 -0.89 5.20 2.11
C GLY A 13 -2.03 4.81 3.03
N MET A 14 -2.94 5.77 3.27
CA MET A 14 -4.15 5.50 4.02
C MET A 14 -5.07 4.55 3.24
N HIS A 15 -5.90 3.79 3.96
CA HIS A 15 -7.03 3.09 3.34
C HIS A 15 -7.82 4.04 2.44
N ARG A 16 -8.36 3.53 1.32
CA ARG A 16 -9.18 4.30 0.37
C ARG A 16 -8.41 5.37 -0.44
N SER A 17 -7.08 5.46 -0.29
CA SER A 17 -6.22 6.31 -1.12
C SER A 17 -5.72 5.65 -2.41
N GLY A 18 -6.26 4.49 -2.80
CA GLY A 18 -5.86 3.82 -4.05
C GLY A 18 -4.71 2.81 -3.93
N THR A 19 -4.31 2.44 -2.71
CA THR A 19 -3.25 1.44 -2.47
C THR A 19 -3.53 0.08 -3.12
N SER A 20 -4.80 -0.38 -3.11
CA SER A 20 -5.19 -1.61 -3.82
C SER A 20 -5.09 -1.48 -5.34
N ALA A 21 -5.39 -0.29 -5.90
CA ALA A 21 -5.32 -0.08 -7.35
C ALA A 21 -3.86 -0.15 -7.83
N MET A 22 -2.95 0.54 -7.14
CA MET A 22 -1.52 0.43 -7.44
C MET A 22 -0.99 -0.99 -7.26
N ALA A 23 -1.35 -1.68 -6.17
CA ALA A 23 -0.93 -3.07 -5.96
C ALA A 23 -1.43 -4.02 -7.05
N GLY A 24 -2.69 -3.89 -7.48
CA GLY A 24 -3.23 -4.69 -8.59
C GLY A 24 -2.55 -4.39 -9.93
N VAL A 25 -2.20 -3.13 -10.20
CA VAL A 25 -1.41 -2.78 -11.39
C VAL A 25 -0.02 -3.40 -11.33
N LEU A 26 0.65 -3.37 -10.17
CA LEU A 26 1.95 -4.00 -10.00
C LEU A 26 1.88 -5.53 -10.17
N GLU A 27 0.84 -6.18 -9.65
CA GLU A 27 0.59 -7.60 -9.90
C GLU A 27 0.38 -7.89 -11.39
N TYR A 28 -0.43 -7.07 -12.08
CA TYR A 28 -0.65 -7.18 -13.53
C TYR A 28 0.65 -7.04 -14.33
N LEU A 29 1.56 -6.16 -13.89
CA LEU A 29 2.89 -6.02 -14.48
C LEU A 29 3.79 -7.24 -14.21
N GLY A 30 3.40 -8.14 -13.31
CA GLY A 30 4.07 -9.41 -13.02
C GLY A 30 4.92 -9.40 -11.75
N PHE A 31 4.75 -8.41 -10.88
CA PHE A 31 5.43 -8.40 -9.60
C PHE A 31 4.78 -9.38 -8.62
N ASN A 32 5.58 -9.95 -7.71
CA ASN A 32 5.12 -10.97 -6.77
C ASN A 32 4.54 -10.34 -5.49
N LEU A 33 3.25 -10.53 -5.23
CA LEU A 33 2.55 -10.05 -4.02
C LEU A 33 2.40 -11.13 -2.93
N GLY A 34 2.92 -12.33 -3.18
CA GLY A 34 2.81 -13.51 -2.33
C GLY A 34 1.65 -14.41 -2.74
N GLU A 35 1.64 -15.63 -2.21
CA GLU A 35 0.67 -16.67 -2.60
C GLU A 35 -0.69 -16.54 -1.89
N ASP A 36 -0.69 -16.13 -0.62
CA ASP A 36 -1.89 -16.05 0.23
C ASP A 36 -2.51 -14.64 0.19
N LEU A 37 -3.08 -14.27 -0.96
CA LEU A 37 -3.75 -12.97 -1.12
C LEU A 37 -5.17 -12.95 -0.55
N MET A 38 -5.49 -11.86 0.15
CA MET A 38 -6.80 -11.63 0.73
C MET A 38 -7.88 -11.54 -0.36
N PRO A 39 -8.99 -12.30 -0.23
CA PRO A 39 -10.03 -12.35 -1.24
C PRO A 39 -10.77 -11.00 -1.37
N ALA A 40 -11.40 -10.81 -2.52
CA ALA A 40 -12.30 -9.69 -2.76
C ALA A 40 -13.48 -9.64 -1.78
N SER A 41 -14.04 -8.44 -1.57
CA SER A 41 -15.25 -8.23 -0.76
C SER A 41 -16.15 -7.17 -1.37
N LYS A 42 -17.36 -6.97 -0.83
CA LYS A 42 -18.25 -5.89 -1.26
C LYS A 42 -17.63 -4.49 -1.18
N PHE A 43 -16.67 -4.28 -0.28
CA PHE A 43 -16.00 -2.99 -0.09
C PHE A 43 -14.74 -2.82 -0.95
N ASN A 44 -14.25 -3.92 -1.51
CA ASN A 44 -13.18 -3.95 -2.48
C ASN A 44 -13.37 -5.17 -3.42
N PRO A 45 -14.26 -5.05 -4.41
CA PRO A 45 -14.70 -6.18 -5.25
C PRO A 45 -13.59 -6.84 -6.06
N LYS A 46 -12.43 -6.20 -6.15
CA LYS A 46 -11.29 -6.65 -6.95
C LYS A 46 -10.20 -7.34 -6.17
N GLY A 47 -10.36 -7.46 -4.86
CA GLY A 47 -9.32 -7.95 -3.99
C GLY A 47 -8.55 -6.82 -3.33
N TYR A 48 -8.02 -7.11 -2.16
CA TYR A 48 -7.23 -6.16 -1.40
C TYR A 48 -5.79 -6.11 -1.86
N PHE A 49 -5.29 -7.15 -2.56
CA PHE A 49 -3.87 -7.27 -2.88
C PHE A 49 -3.00 -7.15 -1.61
N GLU A 50 -3.57 -7.58 -0.48
CA GLU A 50 -2.93 -7.68 0.83
C GLU A 50 -2.65 -9.16 1.07
N ASN A 51 -1.44 -9.50 1.50
CA ASN A 51 -1.14 -10.88 1.90
C ASN A 51 -1.74 -11.15 3.29
N ASN A 52 -2.54 -12.22 3.43
CA ASN A 52 -3.27 -12.54 4.66
C ASN A 52 -2.33 -12.77 5.85
N GLN A 53 -1.19 -13.44 5.63
CA GLN A 53 -0.23 -13.71 6.70
C GLN A 53 0.39 -12.42 7.22
N ILE A 54 0.75 -11.50 6.32
CA ILE A 54 1.25 -10.18 6.71
C ILE A 54 0.16 -9.37 7.42
N TYR A 55 -1.07 -9.37 6.92
CA TYR A 55 -2.20 -8.71 7.57
C TYR A 55 -2.40 -9.20 9.01
N HIS A 56 -2.41 -10.52 9.21
CA HIS A 56 -2.58 -11.11 10.54
C HIS A 56 -1.41 -10.79 11.49
N LEU A 57 -0.18 -10.81 10.99
CA LEU A 57 0.99 -10.40 11.75
C LEU A 57 0.92 -8.92 12.15
N ASN A 58 0.58 -8.03 11.21
CA ASN A 58 0.42 -6.60 11.48
C ASN A 58 -0.64 -6.37 12.56
N GLU A 59 -1.79 -7.01 12.44
CA GLU A 59 -2.86 -6.94 13.44
C GLU A 59 -2.40 -7.46 14.81
N ALA A 60 -1.62 -8.55 14.87
CA ALA A 60 -1.07 -9.07 16.12
C ALA A 60 -0.09 -8.10 16.79
N ILE A 61 0.81 -7.50 16.00
CA ILE A 61 1.77 -6.50 16.50
C ILE A 61 1.01 -5.27 17.03
N LEU A 62 0.06 -4.73 16.27
CA LEU A 62 -0.73 -3.55 16.68
C LEU A 62 -1.49 -3.83 17.98
N ARG A 63 -2.15 -4.99 18.11
CA ARG A 63 -2.81 -5.40 19.36
C ARG A 63 -1.84 -5.50 20.52
N GLY A 64 -0.66 -6.08 20.31
CA GLY A 64 0.40 -6.18 21.33
C GLY A 64 0.91 -4.82 21.80
N LEU A 65 0.85 -3.79 20.94
CA LEU A 65 1.22 -2.42 21.27
C LEU A 65 0.05 -1.59 21.84
N GLY A 66 -1.17 -2.15 21.93
CA GLY A 66 -2.36 -1.41 22.33
C GLY A 66 -2.80 -0.36 21.29
N VAL A 67 -2.41 -0.54 20.03
CA VAL A 67 -2.64 0.36 18.90
C VAL A 67 -3.72 -0.22 17.99
N SER A 68 -4.41 0.65 17.26
CA SER A 68 -5.37 0.26 16.23
C SER A 68 -5.17 1.06 14.96
N TRP A 69 -5.54 0.50 13.80
CA TRP A 69 -5.42 1.17 12.51
C TRP A 69 -6.33 2.42 12.42
N ASN A 70 -7.42 2.46 13.19
CA ASN A 70 -8.48 3.46 13.11
C ASN A 70 -8.40 4.58 14.16
N LYS A 71 -7.22 4.79 14.74
CA LYS A 71 -6.95 5.86 15.70
C LYS A 71 -5.53 6.38 15.46
N THR A 72 -5.29 7.62 15.87
CA THR A 72 -3.97 8.24 15.77
C THR A 72 -3.14 7.91 17.00
N TYR A 73 -1.87 7.58 16.78
CA TYR A 73 -0.94 7.25 17.87
C TYR A 73 0.44 7.80 17.56
N TYR A 74 1.08 8.41 18.56
CA TYR A 74 2.51 8.66 18.50
C TYR A 74 3.26 7.36 18.84
N LEU A 75 3.92 6.79 17.83
CA LEU A 75 4.79 5.62 17.99
C LEU A 75 6.25 6.06 17.83
N PRO A 76 6.99 6.21 18.94
CA PRO A 76 8.42 6.50 18.87
C PRO A 76 9.17 5.27 18.35
N ALA A 77 10.28 5.46 17.63
CA ALA A 77 11.07 4.35 17.09
C ALA A 77 11.52 3.34 18.17
N ALA A 78 11.78 3.82 19.40
CA ALA A 78 12.12 2.97 20.54
C ALA A 78 11.01 1.98 20.95
N ILE A 79 9.76 2.20 20.53
CA ILE A 79 8.68 1.24 20.79
C ILE A 79 8.89 -0.08 20.03
N LEU A 80 9.65 -0.04 18.93
CA LEU A 80 9.97 -1.21 18.13
C LEU A 80 10.92 -2.15 18.85
N ASP A 81 11.76 -1.62 19.73
CA ASP A 81 12.66 -2.43 20.56
C ASP A 81 11.87 -3.22 21.63
N ARG A 82 10.57 -2.91 21.79
CA ARG A 82 9.62 -3.66 22.63
C ARG A 82 8.80 -4.68 21.85
N ILE A 83 8.94 -4.74 20.52
CA ILE A 83 8.28 -5.77 19.72
C ILE A 83 8.93 -7.11 20.05
N ASP A 84 8.10 -8.07 20.44
CA ASP A 84 8.52 -9.42 20.78
C ASP A 84 9.25 -10.08 19.61
N ARG A 85 10.39 -10.74 19.89
CA ARG A 85 11.23 -11.42 18.90
C ARG A 85 10.44 -12.43 18.07
N LYS A 86 9.39 -13.04 18.63
CA LYS A 86 8.52 -13.95 17.87
C LYS A 86 7.92 -13.31 16.61
N TYR A 87 7.64 -12.00 16.64
CA TYR A 87 7.08 -11.29 15.47
C TYR A 87 8.13 -11.05 14.39
N ILE A 88 9.39 -10.89 14.78
CA ILE A 88 10.54 -10.83 13.87
C ILE A 88 10.69 -12.19 13.18
N ASP A 89 10.66 -13.27 13.94
CA ASP A 89 10.79 -14.63 13.42
C ASP A 89 9.63 -14.96 12.46
N GLN A 90 8.39 -14.63 12.83
CA GLN A 90 7.21 -14.78 11.97
C GLN A 90 7.30 -13.94 10.69
N ALA A 91 7.76 -12.69 10.76
CA ALA A 91 7.93 -11.86 9.56
C ALA A 91 8.93 -12.49 8.59
N ASN A 92 10.04 -13.02 9.11
CA ASN A 92 11.06 -13.67 8.32
C ASN A 92 10.54 -14.95 7.66
N GLU A 93 9.77 -15.76 8.39
CA GLU A 93 9.15 -16.98 7.88
C GLU A 93 8.14 -16.67 6.76
N ILE A 94 7.29 -15.66 6.94
CA ILE A 94 6.34 -15.21 5.92
C ILE A 94 7.09 -14.78 4.65
N LEU A 95 8.13 -13.96 4.78
CA LEU A 95 8.94 -13.49 3.64
C LEU A 95 9.64 -14.64 2.90
N ALA A 96 10.04 -15.69 3.60
CA ALA A 96 10.66 -16.87 3.00
C ALA A 96 9.62 -17.75 2.28
N ASN A 97 8.47 -18.00 2.89
CA ASN A 97 7.48 -18.95 2.39
C ASN A 97 6.55 -18.37 1.34
N GLN A 98 6.27 -17.06 1.38
CA GLN A 98 5.31 -16.43 0.47
C GLN A 98 5.98 -15.81 -0.76
N PHE A 99 7.29 -15.52 -0.71
CA PHE A 99 7.98 -14.73 -1.72
C PHE A 99 9.29 -15.36 -2.21
N TYR A 100 9.34 -16.70 -2.26
CA TYR A 100 10.54 -17.47 -2.56
C TYR A 100 11.05 -17.32 -4.01
N ASP A 101 10.16 -17.08 -4.98
CA ASP A 101 10.48 -17.06 -6.42
C ASP A 101 10.52 -15.64 -7.05
N GLY A 102 10.39 -14.57 -6.26
CA GLY A 102 10.35 -13.19 -6.77
C GLY A 102 11.70 -12.46 -6.70
N GLU A 103 12.24 -12.03 -7.85
CA GLU A 103 13.35 -11.05 -7.88
C GLU A 103 12.92 -9.69 -7.30
N VAL A 104 11.62 -9.36 -7.47
CA VAL A 104 10.98 -8.14 -7.01
C VAL A 104 9.65 -8.49 -6.38
N ILE A 105 9.51 -8.17 -5.10
CA ILE A 105 8.28 -8.40 -4.34
C ILE A 105 7.52 -7.07 -4.16
N VAL A 106 6.20 -7.17 -4.00
CA VAL A 106 5.34 -6.04 -3.66
C VAL A 106 4.67 -6.32 -2.33
N LEU A 107 4.87 -5.41 -1.38
CA LEU A 107 4.20 -5.47 -0.10
C LEU A 107 3.17 -4.34 -0.03
N LYS A 108 1.91 -4.71 0.12
CA LYS A 108 0.81 -3.78 0.39
C LYS A 108 0.00 -4.20 1.61
N ASP A 109 -0.10 -3.29 2.56
CA ASP A 109 -1.03 -3.25 3.70
C ASP A 109 -0.96 -1.80 4.20
N PRO A 110 -2.08 -1.06 4.34
CA PRO A 110 -2.03 0.29 4.88
C PRO A 110 -1.30 0.40 6.23
N ARG A 111 -1.32 -0.65 7.05
CA ARG A 111 -0.61 -0.73 8.34
C ARG A 111 0.90 -0.69 8.20
N PHE A 112 1.47 -0.91 7.02
CA PHE A 112 2.88 -0.60 6.79
C PHE A 112 3.21 0.86 7.04
N SER A 113 2.27 1.80 6.90
CA SER A 113 2.51 3.18 7.32
C SER A 113 2.67 3.29 8.84
N ILE A 114 1.98 2.46 9.63
CA ILE A 114 2.07 2.45 11.10
C ILE A 114 3.30 1.68 11.59
N LEU A 115 3.53 0.48 11.01
CA LEU A 115 4.60 -0.45 11.37
C LEU A 115 5.82 -0.31 10.45
N SER A 116 5.99 0.85 9.85
CA SER A 116 6.95 1.14 8.79
C SER A 116 8.38 0.81 9.17
N GLU A 117 8.80 1.29 10.34
CA GLU A 117 10.14 1.08 10.86
C GLU A 117 10.41 -0.40 11.22
N PHE A 118 9.38 -1.14 11.69
CA PHE A 118 9.50 -2.58 11.93
C PHE A 118 9.81 -3.31 10.61
N TRP A 119 8.97 -3.10 9.60
CA TRP A 119 9.12 -3.78 8.31
C TRP A 119 10.39 -3.35 7.56
N LYS A 120 10.77 -2.08 7.63
CA LYS A 120 12.04 -1.59 7.06
C LYS A 120 13.23 -2.33 7.66
N LYS A 121 13.29 -2.48 8.99
CA LYS A 121 14.37 -3.23 9.67
C LYS A 121 14.41 -4.70 9.20
N ILE A 122 13.26 -5.37 9.12
CA ILE A 122 13.17 -6.76 8.66
C ILE A 122 13.66 -6.90 7.22
N LEU A 123 13.13 -6.11 6.29
CA LEU A 123 13.45 -6.22 4.87
C LEU A 123 14.92 -5.88 4.60
N VAL A 124 15.47 -4.83 5.22
CA VAL A 124 16.89 -4.50 5.10
C VAL A 124 17.76 -5.63 5.66
N SER A 125 17.38 -6.25 6.79
CA SER A 125 18.11 -7.38 7.37
C SER A 125 18.10 -8.63 6.48
N GLN A 126 17.09 -8.77 5.61
CA GLN A 126 16.99 -9.82 4.60
C GLN A 126 17.66 -9.44 3.26
N GLY A 127 18.35 -8.30 3.19
CA GLY A 127 19.09 -7.86 2.01
C GLY A 127 18.22 -7.29 0.90
N PHE A 128 17.02 -6.80 1.21
CA PHE A 128 16.20 -6.10 0.22
C PHE A 128 16.64 -4.65 0.02
N ASP A 129 16.67 -4.21 -1.24
CA ASP A 129 16.62 -2.79 -1.59
C ASP A 129 15.15 -2.34 -1.65
N LEU A 130 14.83 -1.24 -0.96
CA LEU A 130 13.45 -0.77 -0.77
C LEU A 130 13.09 0.37 -1.71
N TYR A 131 11.88 0.29 -2.26
CA TYR A 131 11.28 1.31 -3.12
C TYR A 131 9.88 1.60 -2.59
N PHE A 132 9.53 2.88 -2.44
CA PHE A 132 8.29 3.27 -1.80
C PHE A 132 7.37 4.00 -2.77
N VAL A 133 6.15 3.46 -2.96
CA VAL A 133 5.08 4.12 -3.71
C VAL A 133 4.03 4.56 -2.71
N ILE A 134 3.91 5.86 -2.51
CA ILE A 134 3.02 6.46 -1.51
C ILE A 134 1.77 6.96 -2.23
N MET A 135 0.68 6.23 -2.08
CA MET A 135 -0.58 6.59 -2.70
C MET A 135 -1.24 7.75 -1.95
N ILE A 136 -1.56 8.81 -2.68
CA ILE A 136 -2.30 9.97 -2.20
C ILE A 136 -3.63 10.08 -2.94
N ARG A 137 -4.64 10.56 -2.22
CA ARG A 137 -5.93 10.92 -2.78
C ARG A 137 -6.43 12.16 -2.04
N GLU A 138 -7.28 12.93 -2.71
CA GLU A 138 -7.97 14.06 -2.09
C GLU A 138 -8.58 13.62 -0.73
N PRO A 139 -8.25 14.31 0.38
CA PRO A 139 -8.63 13.84 1.72
C PRO A 139 -10.14 13.73 1.93
N MET A 140 -10.94 14.62 1.36
CA MET A 140 -12.40 14.61 1.49
C MET A 140 -13.02 13.40 0.78
N MET A 141 -12.44 12.94 -0.32
CA MET A 141 -12.82 11.67 -0.98
C MET A 141 -12.50 10.47 -0.10
N VAL A 142 -11.38 10.50 0.63
CA VAL A 142 -11.04 9.46 1.60
C VAL A 142 -12.02 9.47 2.77
N THR A 143 -12.33 10.64 3.34
CA THR A 143 -13.26 10.74 4.48
C THR A 143 -14.67 10.28 4.10
N ARG A 144 -15.18 10.68 2.93
CA ARG A 144 -16.48 10.22 2.41
C ARG A 144 -16.51 8.70 2.26
N SER A 145 -15.43 8.11 1.75
CA SER A 145 -15.35 6.66 1.58
C SER A 145 -15.28 5.90 2.92
N LEU A 146 -14.57 6.45 3.91
CA LEU A 146 -14.53 5.88 5.26
C LEU A 146 -15.87 6.02 5.99
N PHE A 147 -16.62 7.10 5.76
CA PHE A 147 -17.97 7.23 6.29
C PHE A 147 -18.90 6.14 5.74
N GLN A 148 -18.86 5.88 4.43
CA GLN A 148 -19.69 4.82 3.81
C GLN A 148 -19.35 3.41 4.32
N ARG A 149 -18.06 3.13 4.58
CA ARG A 149 -17.60 1.80 4.98
C ARG A 149 -17.74 1.56 6.49
N ASP A 150 -17.32 2.54 7.30
CA ASP A 150 -17.09 2.40 8.75
C ASP A 150 -17.92 3.39 9.60
N SER A 151 -18.70 4.28 8.97
CA SER A 151 -19.46 5.35 9.64
C SER A 151 -18.59 6.30 10.48
N PHE A 152 -17.33 6.51 10.07
CA PHE A 152 -16.45 7.48 10.72
C PHE A 152 -16.79 8.91 10.31
N ILE A 153 -16.93 9.80 11.30
CA ILE A 153 -17.07 11.23 11.08
C ILE A 153 -15.84 11.82 10.36
N CYS A 154 -16.01 12.97 9.72
CA CYS A 154 -15.00 13.60 8.88
C CYS A 154 -13.71 13.89 9.66
N GLU A 155 -13.83 14.46 10.86
CA GLU A 155 -12.73 14.87 11.72
C GLU A 155 -11.83 13.68 12.08
N LYS A 156 -12.46 12.57 12.49
CA LYS A 156 -11.75 11.31 12.78
C LYS A 156 -11.02 10.82 11.54
N SER A 157 -11.70 10.78 10.40
CA SER A 157 -11.13 10.29 9.14
C SER A 157 -9.96 11.14 8.67
N SER A 158 -10.06 12.47 8.76
CA SER A 158 -9.00 13.42 8.43
C SER A 158 -7.77 13.24 9.32
N LEU A 159 -7.97 13.09 10.64
CA LEU A 159 -6.87 12.85 11.58
C LEU A 159 -6.12 11.55 11.28
N ILE A 160 -6.85 10.46 11.04
CA ILE A 160 -6.24 9.16 10.71
C ILE A 160 -5.52 9.24 9.37
N TRP A 161 -6.12 9.88 8.36
CA TRP A 161 -5.48 10.07 7.07
C TRP A 161 -4.16 10.83 7.21
N MET A 162 -4.14 11.98 7.90
CA MET A 162 -2.93 12.75 8.14
C MET A 162 -1.86 11.94 8.87
N ASP A 163 -2.24 11.19 9.91
CA ASP A 163 -1.32 10.36 10.69
C ASP A 163 -0.64 9.28 9.82
N TYR A 164 -1.41 8.59 8.96
CA TYR A 164 -0.86 7.63 8.00
C TYR A 164 0.09 8.28 7.01
N MET A 165 -0.31 9.42 6.44
CA MET A 165 0.50 10.12 5.44
C MET A 165 1.80 10.66 6.03
N PHE A 166 1.76 11.25 7.23
CA PHE A 166 2.96 11.74 7.89
C PHE A 166 3.90 10.62 8.31
N LYS A 167 3.38 9.46 8.74
CA LYS A 167 4.24 8.32 9.06
C LYS A 167 4.91 7.73 7.82
N ALA A 168 4.16 7.60 6.72
CA ALA A 168 4.71 7.15 5.44
C ALA A 168 5.78 8.13 4.92
N GLU A 169 5.49 9.44 4.95
CA GLU A 169 6.44 10.48 4.56
C GLU A 169 7.70 10.43 5.44
N ARG A 170 7.55 10.42 6.76
CA ARG A 170 8.69 10.46 7.69
C ARG A 170 9.64 9.28 7.48
N LEU A 171 9.10 8.07 7.35
CA LEU A 171 9.89 6.84 7.12
C LEU A 171 10.75 6.95 5.86
N THR A 172 10.15 7.48 4.80
CA THR A 172 10.66 7.35 3.43
C THR A 172 11.47 8.56 2.98
N ARG A 173 11.60 9.59 3.81
CA ARG A 173 12.22 10.87 3.46
C ARG A 173 13.62 10.78 2.88
N ASN A 174 14.39 9.78 3.32
CA ASN A 174 15.75 9.53 2.87
C ASN A 174 15.87 8.22 2.06
N GLU A 175 14.75 7.72 1.54
CA GLU A 175 14.66 6.48 0.78
C GLU A 175 14.18 6.78 -0.66
N ASN A 176 14.31 5.79 -1.56
CA ASN A 176 13.76 5.88 -2.91
C ASN A 176 12.24 5.86 -2.84
N ARG A 177 11.61 7.02 -3.00
CA ARG A 177 10.15 7.19 -2.88
C ARG A 177 9.53 8.01 -3.99
N ILE A 178 8.26 7.77 -4.25
CA ILE A 178 7.40 8.63 -5.06
C ILE A 178 6.00 8.73 -4.47
N PHE A 179 5.38 9.90 -4.60
CA PHE A 179 3.97 10.11 -4.30
C PHE A 179 3.14 9.98 -5.57
N VAL A 180 2.12 9.14 -5.56
CA VAL A 180 1.25 8.90 -6.71
C VAL A 180 -0.18 9.27 -6.36
N ASN A 181 -0.74 10.21 -7.12
CA ASN A 181 -2.15 10.57 -7.00
C ASN A 181 -3.02 9.47 -7.62
N TYR A 182 -4.00 9.01 -6.86
CA TYR A 182 -4.92 7.96 -7.30
C TYR A 182 -5.72 8.33 -8.54
N ASP A 183 -6.25 9.55 -8.62
CA ASP A 183 -7.08 9.97 -9.74
C ASP A 183 -6.23 10.04 -11.03
N ASN A 184 -4.98 10.52 -10.93
CA ASN A 184 -4.03 10.47 -12.05
C ASN A 184 -3.69 9.03 -12.48
N LEU A 185 -3.54 8.10 -11.53
CA LEU A 185 -3.30 6.68 -11.85
C LEU A 185 -4.47 6.08 -12.62
N VAL A 186 -5.70 6.50 -12.34
CA VAL A 186 -6.89 6.00 -13.05
C VAL A 186 -7.04 6.66 -14.42
N GLU A 187 -6.76 7.95 -14.54
CA GLU A 187 -6.93 8.71 -15.77
C GLU A 187 -5.82 8.45 -16.79
N ASN A 188 -4.56 8.41 -16.32
CA ASN A 188 -3.36 8.34 -17.15
C ASN A 188 -2.37 7.28 -16.62
N PRO A 189 -2.80 6.00 -16.51
CA PRO A 189 -2.01 4.97 -15.83
C PRO A 189 -0.63 4.74 -16.46
N LYS A 190 -0.53 4.79 -17.80
CA LYS A 190 0.73 4.60 -18.52
C LYS A 190 1.79 5.61 -18.09
N ASP A 191 1.47 6.90 -18.21
CA ASP A 191 2.39 7.99 -17.87
C ASP A 191 2.75 7.97 -16.39
N VAL A 192 1.78 7.67 -15.53
CA VAL A 192 2.01 7.54 -14.09
C VAL A 192 2.97 6.39 -13.78
N LEU A 193 2.86 5.24 -14.44
CA LEU A 193 3.75 4.11 -14.23
C LEU A 193 5.16 4.36 -14.75
N ILE A 194 5.29 4.95 -15.95
CA ILE A 194 6.59 5.33 -16.51
C ILE A 194 7.29 6.30 -15.56
N ASN A 195 6.62 7.39 -15.17
CA ASN A 195 7.16 8.36 -14.23
C ASN A 195 7.50 7.72 -12.87
N THR A 196 6.67 6.77 -12.39
CA THR A 196 6.92 6.04 -11.14
C THR A 196 8.24 5.26 -11.21
N PHE A 197 8.45 4.45 -12.25
CA PHE A 197 9.67 3.65 -12.34
C PHE A 197 10.92 4.50 -12.64
N GLU A 198 10.80 5.55 -13.44
CA GLU A 198 11.91 6.49 -13.70
C GLU A 198 12.36 7.20 -12.41
N ASN A 199 11.45 7.75 -11.62
CA ASN A 199 11.80 8.43 -10.36
C ASN A 199 12.33 7.46 -9.30
N LEU A 200 11.89 6.20 -9.32
CA LEU A 200 12.41 5.16 -8.45
C LEU A 200 13.74 4.57 -8.95
N LEU A 201 14.25 5.01 -10.11
CA LEU A 201 15.40 4.40 -10.80
C LEU A 201 15.25 2.88 -10.93
N PHE A 202 14.02 2.44 -11.16
CA PHE A 202 13.65 1.04 -11.25
C PHE A 202 13.67 0.63 -12.72
N GLU A 203 14.45 -0.39 -13.09
CA GLU A 203 14.49 -0.88 -14.48
C GLU A 203 13.15 -1.49 -14.89
N PHE A 204 12.51 -0.94 -15.92
CA PHE A 204 11.16 -1.34 -16.35
C PHE A 204 11.03 -1.59 -17.86
N GLU A 205 12.11 -1.59 -18.62
CA GLU A 205 12.04 -1.76 -20.08
C GLU A 205 11.41 -3.11 -20.47
N HIS A 206 11.71 -4.16 -19.70
CA HIS A 206 11.07 -5.48 -19.84
C HIS A 206 9.56 -5.49 -19.54
N LEU A 207 9.05 -4.45 -18.87
CA LEU A 207 7.61 -4.28 -18.54
C LEU A 207 6.89 -3.38 -19.54
N ARG A 208 7.60 -2.72 -20.46
CA ARG A 208 7.06 -1.65 -21.31
C ARG A 208 5.83 -2.08 -22.10
N ALA A 209 5.85 -3.28 -22.68
CA ALA A 209 4.69 -3.83 -23.39
C ALA A 209 3.45 -4.00 -22.50
N ARG A 210 3.62 -4.41 -21.23
CA ARG A 210 2.50 -4.53 -20.27
C ARG A 210 2.01 -3.16 -19.81
N ILE A 211 2.92 -2.20 -19.61
CA ILE A 211 2.56 -0.82 -19.31
C ILE A 211 1.70 -0.25 -20.44
N GLU A 212 2.06 -0.50 -21.71
CA GLU A 212 1.28 -0.04 -22.87
C GLU A 212 -0.12 -0.67 -22.98
N SER A 213 -0.39 -1.79 -22.30
CA SER A 213 -1.71 -2.43 -22.27
C SER A 213 -2.45 -2.23 -20.94
N VAL A 214 -1.92 -1.41 -20.02
CA VAL A 214 -2.50 -1.25 -18.67
C VAL A 214 -3.89 -0.62 -18.68
N ASP A 215 -4.20 0.22 -19.68
CA ASP A 215 -5.53 0.81 -19.82
C ASP A 215 -6.62 -0.25 -19.99
N ASP A 216 -6.33 -1.39 -20.63
CA ASP A 216 -7.31 -2.47 -20.79
C ASP A 216 -7.63 -3.16 -19.44
N PHE A 217 -6.65 -3.20 -18.53
CA PHE A 217 -6.80 -3.72 -17.18
C PHE A 217 -7.53 -2.74 -16.25
N LEU A 218 -7.42 -1.43 -16.47
CA LEU A 218 -8.09 -0.42 -15.63
C LEU A 218 -9.44 0.03 -16.19
N SER A 219 -9.63 0.04 -17.52
CA SER A 219 -10.84 0.52 -18.21
C SER A 219 -12.01 -0.47 -18.16
N LYS A 220 -11.74 -1.78 -18.15
CA LYS A 220 -12.77 -2.82 -17.89
C LYS A 220 -13.35 -2.76 -16.48
N ASP A 221 -12.82 -1.88 -15.65
CA ASP A 221 -12.54 -2.25 -14.28
C ASP A 221 -12.77 -1.08 -13.30
N LEU A 222 -12.42 0.18 -13.59
CA LEU A 222 -12.45 1.28 -12.60
C LEU A 222 -13.42 2.43 -12.93
N ARG A 223 -13.80 2.63 -14.19
CA ARG A 223 -14.61 3.81 -14.59
C ARG A 223 -16.06 3.78 -14.08
N HIS A 224 -16.62 2.60 -13.83
CA HIS A 224 -18.01 2.47 -13.36
C HIS A 224 -18.26 2.88 -11.89
N HIS A 225 -17.21 3.01 -11.07
CA HIS A 225 -17.37 3.46 -9.68
C HIS A 225 -17.30 4.99 -9.49
N PHE A 226 -17.02 5.75 -10.55
CA PHE A 226 -17.01 7.21 -10.50
C PHE A 226 -18.39 7.83 -10.77
N SER A 227 -19.29 7.15 -11.49
CA SER A 227 -20.61 7.69 -11.84
C SER A 227 -21.66 7.58 -10.72
N ASP A 228 -21.53 6.63 -9.80
CA ASP A 228 -22.55 6.43 -8.74
C ASP A 228 -22.34 7.32 -7.50
N GLY A 229 -21.29 8.16 -7.50
CA GLY A 229 -20.95 9.08 -6.41
C GLY A 229 -21.34 10.55 -6.65
N GLU A 230 -21.73 10.92 -7.88
CA GLU A 230 -22.00 12.32 -8.26
C GLU A 230 -23.49 12.69 -8.31
N ASN A 231 -24.41 11.74 -8.22
CA ASN A 231 -25.85 12.04 -8.17
C ASN A 231 -26.40 11.94 -6.75
N HIS A 232 -26.05 12.91 -5.90
CA HIS A 232 -26.99 13.38 -4.89
C HIS A 232 -26.94 14.90 -4.88
N ASP A 233 -27.87 15.47 -5.63
CA ASP A 233 -28.30 16.86 -5.55
C ASP A 233 -28.31 17.33 -4.09
N GLY A 234 -27.52 18.39 -3.84
CA GLY A 234 -27.71 19.24 -2.68
C GLY A 234 -29.04 19.98 -2.82
N ARG A 235 -30.14 19.33 -2.43
CA ARG A 235 -31.40 19.98 -2.03
C ARG A 235 -32.06 19.18 -0.90
N ASN A 236 -32.41 19.91 0.16
CA ASN A 236 -33.14 19.52 1.37
C ASN A 236 -32.21 18.92 2.46
N ALA A 237 -32.05 19.51 3.65
CA ALA A 237 -32.84 20.48 4.40
C ALA A 237 -31.95 21.38 5.26
#